data_AF-A0A523Z7X0-F1
#
_entry.id   AF-A0A523Z7X0-F1
#
_cell.length_a   1.000
_cell.length_b   1.000
_cell.length_c   1.000
_cell.angle_alpha   90.00
_cell.angle_beta   90.00
_cell.angle_gamma   90.00
#
_symmetry.space_group_name_H-M   'P 1'
#
loop_
_entity.id
_entity.type
_entity.pdbx_description
1 polymer ?
#
loop_
_entity_poly.entity_id
_entity_poly.type
_entity_poly.pdbx_seq_one_letter_code
_entity_poly.pdbx_strand_id
1 'polypeptide(L)'
;MTCALATVRRSSERRGGDDKVRDNILASIDVGSSKICTLVAELTPEEDLRILGVGVTPAQGVKKGMVDNIQEATEAIASSVEKAERSSGSRVLAAHVSINGNHVNSLNNRGIATIPGRQRPITKQDIDRAMEEAQALNLPTNREILHVIPRFFIVDGQEHVSDPVGMYGQRLDMETHIVTGSVTAVQNLTQCVESAGVQVETLVLSPLAAAEAVLEEEEKRQGIIVADIGGGTTSIAVFVDGAVFHTAVLPVGGYHLTHDLVAGLRAPFTAVGALKTEYGSALPSRITPEVMV
;
A
#
# COMPACT_ATOMS: atom_id res chain seq x y z
N MET A 1 4.66 -3.24 4.89
CA MET A 1 5.99 -2.59 4.74
C MET A 1 6.95 -3.38 3.87
N THR A 2 6.76 -4.68 3.65
CA THR A 2 7.59 -5.53 2.76
C THR A 2 7.54 -5.13 1.30
N CYS A 3 6.48 -4.48 0.80
CA CYS A 3 6.46 -3.92 -0.56
C CYS A 3 7.33 -2.64 -0.65
N ALA A 4 7.37 -1.81 0.39
CA ALA A 4 8.30 -0.68 0.51
C ALA A 4 9.73 -1.16 0.76
N LEU A 5 9.95 -2.12 1.68
CA LEU A 5 11.24 -2.78 1.93
C LEU A 5 11.73 -3.60 0.73
N ALA A 6 10.87 -4.22 -0.08
CA ALA A 6 11.24 -4.89 -1.33
C ALA A 6 11.60 -3.87 -2.43
N THR A 7 11.00 -2.68 -2.39
CA THR A 7 11.35 -1.56 -3.28
C THR A 7 12.68 -0.92 -2.85
N VAL A 8 12.91 -0.76 -1.54
CA VAL A 8 14.19 -0.37 -0.92
C VAL A 8 15.28 -1.43 -1.18
N ARG A 9 14.95 -2.72 -1.10
CA ARG A 9 15.86 -3.84 -1.43
C ARG A 9 16.34 -3.77 -2.89
N ARG A 10 15.54 -3.23 -3.82
CA ARG A 10 15.93 -3.07 -5.25
C ARG A 10 16.67 -1.76 -5.55
N SER A 11 16.50 -0.71 -4.74
CA SER A 11 17.17 0.58 -4.94
C SER A 11 18.57 0.62 -4.33
N SER A 12 18.82 -0.06 -3.21
CA SER A 12 20.12 -0.15 -2.55
C SER A 12 21.16 -0.94 -3.35
N GLU A 13 20.75 -1.97 -4.10
CA GLU A 13 21.64 -2.77 -4.96
C GLU A 13 22.23 -1.95 -6.15
N ARG A 14 21.69 -0.77 -6.46
CA ARG A 14 22.13 0.06 -7.61
C ARG A 14 23.10 1.19 -7.26
N ARG A 15 23.34 1.49 -5.98
CA ARG A 15 24.20 2.62 -5.58
C ARG A 15 25.40 2.13 -4.77
N GLY A 16 26.52 1.92 -5.45
CA GLY A 16 27.83 1.77 -4.81
C GLY A 16 28.49 3.13 -4.60
N GLY A 17 28.88 3.45 -3.35
CA GLY A 17 29.85 4.51 -3.04
C GLY A 17 29.57 5.38 -1.81
N ASP A 18 30.18 5.01 -0.67
CA ASP A 18 30.82 5.86 0.35
C ASP A 18 30.08 6.98 1.14
N ASP A 19 28.79 6.82 1.50
CA ASP A 19 28.08 7.75 2.43
C ASP A 19 27.29 7.02 3.56
N LYS A 20 27.97 6.06 4.20
CA LYS A 20 27.42 4.96 5.05
C LYS A 20 26.60 5.29 6.31
N VAL A 21 26.23 6.54 6.60
CA VAL A 21 25.50 6.87 7.85
C VAL A 21 24.10 7.47 7.62
N ARG A 22 23.75 7.84 6.38
CA ARG A 22 22.41 8.40 6.05
C ARG A 22 21.50 7.46 5.27
N ASP A 23 22.02 6.35 4.75
CA ASP A 23 21.29 5.45 3.84
C ASP A 23 20.28 4.51 4.52
N ASN A 24 20.18 4.52 5.86
CA ASN A 24 19.29 3.60 6.60
C ASN A 24 18.02 4.26 7.14
N ILE A 25 17.79 5.56 6.89
CA ILE A 25 16.57 6.25 7.33
C ILE A 25 15.51 6.17 6.25
N LEU A 26 14.36 5.59 6.59
CA LEU A 26 13.19 5.47 5.76
C LEU A 26 12.08 6.35 6.30
N ALA A 27 11.32 6.99 5.41
CA ALA A 27 10.10 7.68 5.78
C ALA A 27 8.90 7.12 5.02
N SER A 28 7.74 7.13 5.67
CA SER A 28 6.47 6.79 5.04
C SER A 28 5.38 7.76 5.44
N ILE A 29 4.48 8.07 4.50
CA ILE A 29 3.34 8.96 4.71
C ILE A 29 2.07 8.20 4.35
N ASP A 30 1.23 7.92 5.35
CA ASP A 30 -0.12 7.39 5.17
C ASP A 30 -1.11 8.55 5.07
N VAL A 31 -1.70 8.75 3.89
CA VAL A 31 -2.65 9.83 3.59
C VAL A 31 -4.08 9.29 3.67
N GLY A 32 -4.56 9.11 4.90
CA GLY A 32 -5.91 8.63 5.17
C GLY A 32 -6.97 9.75 5.18
N SER A 33 -8.24 9.40 4.96
CA SER A 33 -9.36 10.37 5.07
C SER A 33 -9.69 10.80 6.51
N SER A 34 -9.07 10.17 7.51
CA SER A 34 -9.28 10.51 8.92
C SER A 34 -8.08 11.19 9.56
N LYS A 35 -6.90 10.70 9.26
CA LYS A 35 -5.65 11.23 9.73
C LYS A 35 -4.60 11.02 8.65
N ILE A 36 -3.60 11.87 8.69
CA ILE A 36 -2.35 11.72 7.95
C ILE A 36 -1.29 11.34 8.98
N CYS A 37 -0.57 10.26 8.71
CA CYS A 37 0.48 9.74 9.58
C CYS A 37 1.80 9.71 8.82
N THR A 38 2.82 10.40 9.33
CA THR A 38 4.20 10.27 8.86
C THR A 38 5.00 9.48 9.88
N LEU A 39 5.73 8.46 9.42
CA LEU A 39 6.67 7.68 10.21
C LEU A 39 8.07 7.87 9.66
N VAL A 40 9.04 8.02 10.56
CA VAL A 40 10.47 7.97 10.27
C VAL A 40 11.05 6.77 11.01
N ALA A 41 11.75 5.91 10.29
CA ALA A 41 12.31 4.67 10.83
C ALA A 41 13.76 4.49 10.38
N GLU A 42 14.53 3.76 11.17
CA GLU A 42 15.87 3.30 10.86
C GLU A 42 15.82 1.80 10.56
N LEU A 43 16.40 1.38 9.44
CA LEU A 43 16.65 -0.03 9.16
C LEU A 43 17.91 -0.47 9.90
N THR A 44 17.76 -1.40 10.85
CA THR A 44 18.89 -1.93 11.61
C THR A 44 19.71 -2.92 10.76
N PRO A 45 20.95 -3.22 11.15
CA PRO A 45 21.75 -4.28 10.50
C PRO A 45 21.09 -5.68 10.54
N GLU A 46 20.15 -5.89 11.46
CA GLU A 46 19.39 -7.13 11.64
C GLU A 46 18.14 -7.19 10.74
N GLU A 47 17.98 -6.22 9.84
CA GLU A 47 16.80 -6.02 8.97
C GLU A 47 15.49 -5.65 9.71
N ASP A 48 15.59 -5.25 10.98
CA ASP A 48 14.46 -4.75 11.75
C ASP A 48 14.24 -3.25 11.52
N LEU A 49 12.98 -2.81 11.64
CA LEU A 49 12.63 -1.39 11.57
C LEU A 49 12.49 -0.80 12.97
N ARG A 50 13.35 0.17 13.29
CA ARG A 50 13.24 0.96 14.52
C ARG A 50 12.58 2.31 14.23
N ILE A 51 11.41 2.56 14.82
CA ILE A 51 10.74 3.87 14.68
C ILE A 51 11.55 4.94 15.42
N LEU A 52 11.96 5.97 14.69
CA LEU A 52 12.65 7.15 15.20
C LEU A 52 11.68 8.30 15.50
N GLY A 53 10.63 8.44 14.70
CA GLY A 53 9.67 9.53 14.85
C GLY A 53 8.32 9.27 14.23
N VAL A 54 7.31 9.94 14.78
CA VAL A 54 5.91 9.81 14.39
C VAL A 54 5.27 11.19 14.38
N GLY A 55 4.56 11.49 13.29
CA GLY A 55 3.75 12.69 13.18
C GLY A 55 2.34 12.36 12.72
N VAL A 56 1.36 12.67 13.56
CA VAL A 56 -0.06 12.44 13.24
C VAL A 56 -0.81 13.77 13.24
N THR A 57 -1.58 13.99 12.18
CA THR A 57 -2.43 15.17 12.01
C THR A 57 -3.81 14.73 11.52
N PRO A 58 -4.92 15.32 12.03
CA PRO A 58 -6.24 15.11 11.44
C PRO A 58 -6.22 15.44 9.95
N ALA A 59 -6.83 14.60 9.12
CA ALA A 59 -6.84 14.81 7.68
C ALA A 59 -7.76 15.99 7.31
N GLN A 60 -7.30 16.82 6.39
CA GLN A 60 -8.08 17.87 5.71
C GLN A 60 -7.84 17.76 4.21
N GLY A 61 -8.81 18.19 3.39
CA GLY A 61 -8.73 18.06 1.94
C GLY A 61 -8.66 16.62 1.39
N VAL A 62 -8.92 15.58 2.19
CA VAL A 62 -8.89 14.17 1.75
C VAL A 62 -10.21 13.48 2.09
N LYS A 63 -10.87 12.90 1.07
CA LYS A 63 -12.17 12.22 1.21
C LYS A 63 -12.19 10.91 0.44
N LYS A 64 -12.58 9.82 1.12
CA LYS A 64 -12.69 8.46 0.53
C LYS A 64 -11.40 8.03 -0.21
N GLY A 65 -10.24 8.35 0.36
CA GLY A 65 -8.93 8.06 -0.19
C GLY A 65 -8.49 8.98 -1.34
N MET A 66 -9.24 10.02 -1.68
CA MET A 66 -8.90 10.96 -2.75
C MET A 66 -8.67 12.36 -2.21
N VAL A 67 -7.76 13.10 -2.84
CA VAL A 67 -7.58 14.52 -2.57
C VAL A 67 -8.75 15.31 -3.17
N ASP A 68 -9.47 16.00 -2.30
CA ASP A 68 -10.63 16.86 -2.62
C ASP A 68 -10.22 18.35 -2.62
N ASN A 69 -9.30 18.74 -1.74
CA ASN A 69 -8.71 20.08 -1.69
C ASN A 69 -7.17 19.98 -1.56
N ILE A 70 -6.47 20.42 -2.61
CA ILE A 70 -5.00 20.36 -2.70
C ILE A 70 -4.32 21.15 -1.57
N GLN A 71 -4.82 22.35 -1.26
CA GLN A 71 -4.18 23.22 -0.27
C GLN A 71 -4.31 22.64 1.13
N GLU A 72 -5.53 22.27 1.53
CA GLU A 72 -5.79 21.66 2.84
C GLU A 72 -5.01 20.35 3.04
N ALA A 73 -4.96 19.51 2.00
CA ALA A 73 -4.21 18.25 2.05
C ALA A 73 -2.70 18.51 2.18
N THR A 74 -2.16 19.47 1.43
CA THR A 74 -0.74 19.86 1.51
C THR A 74 -0.38 20.35 2.91
N GLU A 75 -1.19 21.23 3.50
CA GLU A 75 -0.98 21.76 4.85
C GLU A 75 -1.04 20.65 5.91
N ALA A 76 -2.00 19.72 5.80
CA ALA A 76 -2.13 18.58 6.70
C ALA A 76 -0.94 17.60 6.59
N ILE A 77 -0.47 17.33 5.37
CA ILE A 77 0.73 16.51 5.09
C ILE A 77 1.95 17.17 5.70
N ALA A 78 2.21 18.44 5.37
CA ALA A 78 3.35 19.20 5.90
C ALA A 78 3.36 19.21 7.43
N SER A 79 2.20 19.40 8.07
CA SER A 79 2.08 19.34 9.53
C SER A 79 2.43 17.95 10.09
N SER A 80 2.03 16.87 9.42
CA SER A 80 2.40 15.51 9.85
C SER A 80 3.89 15.24 9.68
N VAL A 81 4.50 15.71 8.59
CA VAL A 81 5.93 15.58 8.30
C VAL A 81 6.73 16.34 9.36
N GLU A 82 6.40 17.60 9.61
CA GLU A 82 7.11 18.43 10.58
C GLU A 82 7.08 17.82 11.99
N LYS A 83 5.94 17.26 12.42
CA LYS A 83 5.86 16.54 13.70
C LYS A 83 6.77 15.32 13.74
N ALA A 84 6.82 14.54 12.65
CA ALA A 84 7.67 13.37 12.57
C ALA A 84 9.16 13.77 12.61
N GLU A 85 9.57 14.79 11.84
CA GLU A 85 10.93 15.34 11.84
C GLU A 85 11.35 15.86 13.22
N ARG A 86 10.47 16.60 13.91
CA ARG A 86 10.74 17.08 15.27
C ARG A 86 10.96 15.92 16.25
N SER A 87 10.18 14.85 16.13
CA SER A 87 10.31 13.69 17.01
C SER A 87 11.52 12.80 16.70
N SER A 88 11.94 12.71 15.43
CA SER A 88 13.08 11.90 14.99
C SER A 88 14.42 12.64 14.99
N GLY A 89 14.40 13.97 15.03
CA GLY A 89 15.58 14.81 14.81
C GLY A 89 16.15 14.75 13.39
N SER A 90 15.42 14.13 12.45
CA SER A 90 15.86 13.86 11.08
C SER A 90 14.93 14.51 10.07
N ARG A 91 15.48 15.08 9.00
CA ARG A 91 14.67 15.63 7.90
C ARG A 91 14.13 14.53 7.00
N VAL A 92 12.88 14.68 6.55
CA VAL A 92 12.22 13.80 5.59
C VAL A 92 12.35 14.42 4.20
N LEU A 93 13.34 13.95 3.42
CA LEU A 93 13.57 14.45 2.06
C LEU A 93 12.77 13.68 1.01
N ALA A 94 12.56 12.38 1.25
CA ALA A 94 11.78 11.49 0.41
C ALA A 94 10.99 10.51 1.29
N ALA A 95 9.86 10.03 0.79
CA ALA A 95 9.03 9.06 1.51
C ALA A 95 8.29 8.09 0.57
N HIS A 96 7.99 6.91 1.10
CA HIS A 96 6.96 6.04 0.53
C HIS A 96 5.59 6.54 0.94
N VAL A 97 4.69 6.74 -0.02
CA VAL A 97 3.38 7.32 0.25
C VAL A 97 2.29 6.29 -0.02
N SER A 98 1.36 6.14 0.91
CA SER A 98 0.21 5.25 0.70
C SER A 98 -0.71 5.84 -0.37
N ILE A 99 -1.21 5.01 -1.28
CA ILE A 99 -2.32 5.36 -2.16
C ILE A 99 -3.51 4.46 -1.87
N ASN A 100 -4.70 5.06 -1.82
CA ASN A 100 -5.96 4.39 -1.56
C ASN A 100 -7.08 5.07 -2.35
N GLY A 101 -8.28 4.51 -2.34
CA GLY A 101 -9.47 5.12 -2.94
C GLY A 101 -10.10 4.27 -4.03
N ASN A 102 -11.35 4.61 -4.37
CA ASN A 102 -12.16 3.87 -5.34
C ASN A 102 -11.69 4.00 -6.81
N HIS A 103 -10.66 4.81 -7.06
CA HIS A 103 -10.02 4.95 -8.37
C HIS A 103 -8.95 3.88 -8.63
N VAL A 104 -8.68 3.03 -7.64
CA VAL A 104 -7.77 1.89 -7.77
C VAL A 104 -8.54 0.65 -8.22
N ASN A 105 -8.01 -0.05 -9.22
CA ASN A 105 -8.51 -1.36 -9.64
C ASN A 105 -7.36 -2.35 -9.73
N SER A 106 -7.67 -3.63 -9.57
CA SER A 106 -6.73 -4.71 -9.81
C SER A 106 -7.24 -5.70 -10.85
N LEU A 107 -6.31 -6.35 -11.53
CA LEU A 107 -6.58 -7.44 -12.46
C LEU A 107 -5.40 -8.40 -12.45
N ASN A 108 -5.66 -9.67 -12.79
CA ASN A 108 -4.60 -10.65 -12.99
C ASN A 108 -4.34 -10.78 -14.50
N ASN A 109 -3.07 -10.80 -14.88
CA ASN A 109 -2.66 -11.02 -16.26
C ASN A 109 -1.54 -12.06 -16.33
N ARG A 110 -1.36 -12.66 -17.51
CA ARG A 110 -0.31 -13.65 -17.75
C ARG A 110 0.60 -13.15 -18.87
N GLY A 111 1.89 -13.08 -18.59
CA GLY A 111 2.93 -12.84 -19.59
C GLY A 111 3.66 -14.13 -19.96
N ILE A 112 4.15 -14.22 -21.19
CA ILE A 112 4.72 -15.45 -21.74
C ILE A 112 6.06 -15.14 -22.40
N ALA A 113 7.12 -15.82 -21.98
CA ALA A 113 8.42 -15.76 -22.63
C ALA A 113 8.78 -17.11 -23.27
N THR A 114 9.13 -17.10 -24.55
CA THR A 114 9.74 -18.24 -25.24
C THR A 114 11.24 -18.29 -24.93
N ILE A 115 11.72 -19.46 -24.50
CA ILE A 115 13.12 -19.70 -24.16
C ILE A 115 13.84 -20.24 -25.41
N PRO A 116 14.76 -19.47 -26.05
CA PRO A 116 15.43 -19.92 -27.26
C PRO A 116 16.42 -21.05 -26.98
N GLY A 117 16.29 -22.14 -27.73
CA GLY A 117 17.18 -23.29 -27.68
C GLY A 117 16.84 -24.27 -26.55
N ARG A 118 16.91 -25.57 -26.84
CA ARG A 118 16.58 -26.65 -25.87
C ARG A 118 17.65 -26.93 -24.81
N GLN A 119 18.80 -26.25 -24.88
CA GLN A 119 19.98 -26.55 -24.05
C GLN A 119 20.41 -25.39 -23.16
N ARG A 120 19.59 -24.35 -23.00
CA ARG A 120 19.90 -23.28 -22.05
C ARG A 120 18.90 -23.26 -20.89
N PRO A 121 19.37 -22.97 -19.67
CA PRO A 121 18.47 -22.69 -18.56
C PRO A 121 17.75 -21.35 -18.76
N ILE A 122 16.63 -21.20 -18.06
CA ILE A 122 15.89 -19.95 -17.90
C ILE A 122 16.78 -18.97 -17.13
N THR A 123 16.79 -17.72 -17.59
CA THR A 123 17.61 -16.63 -17.05
C THR A 123 16.73 -15.50 -16.54
N LYS A 124 17.31 -14.56 -15.79
CA LYS A 124 16.59 -13.35 -15.34
C LYS A 124 16.04 -12.53 -16.51
N GLN A 125 16.75 -12.49 -17.65
CA GLN A 125 16.25 -11.83 -18.87
C GLN A 125 14.97 -12.48 -19.41
N ASP A 126 14.76 -13.77 -19.17
CA ASP A 126 13.52 -14.44 -19.56
C ASP A 126 12.36 -14.03 -18.66
N ILE A 127 12.63 -13.86 -17.37
CA ILE A 127 11.67 -13.31 -16.39
C ILE A 127 11.30 -11.88 -16.77
N ASP A 128 12.29 -11.04 -17.10
CA ASP A 128 12.07 -9.66 -17.51
C ASP A 128 11.19 -9.59 -18.76
N ARG A 129 11.46 -10.44 -19.77
CA ARG A 129 10.60 -10.53 -20.96
C ARG A 129 9.18 -11.00 -20.63
N ALA A 130 9.02 -12.01 -19.77
CA ALA A 130 7.70 -12.45 -19.33
C ALA A 130 6.97 -11.32 -18.58
N MET A 131 7.69 -10.50 -17.82
CA MET A 131 7.15 -9.34 -17.10
C MET A 131 6.72 -8.23 -18.04
N GLU A 132 7.53 -7.93 -19.05
CA GLU A 132 7.19 -6.98 -20.11
C GLU A 132 5.89 -7.37 -20.84
N GLU A 133 5.74 -8.64 -21.18
CA GLU A 133 4.50 -9.15 -21.78
C GLU A 133 3.31 -9.10 -20.80
N ALA A 134 3.53 -9.43 -19.52
CA ALA A 134 2.47 -9.38 -18.52
C ALA A 134 1.96 -7.95 -18.27
N GLN A 135 2.83 -6.94 -18.37
CA GLN A 135 2.45 -5.53 -18.18
C GLN A 135 1.99 -4.83 -19.46
N ALA A 136 2.03 -5.49 -20.62
CA ALA A 136 1.59 -4.97 -21.92
C ALA A 136 0.05 -4.90 -22.03
N LEU A 137 -0.57 -4.18 -21.11
CA LEU A 137 -2.01 -3.96 -21.03
C LEU A 137 -2.43 -2.76 -21.87
N ASN A 138 -3.55 -2.90 -22.58
CA ASN A 138 -4.22 -1.77 -23.21
C ASN A 138 -5.00 -0.99 -22.14
N LEU A 139 -4.31 -0.09 -21.43
CA LEU A 139 -4.94 0.79 -20.45
C LEU A 139 -5.54 2.03 -21.12
N PRO A 140 -6.71 2.51 -20.65
CA PRO A 140 -7.19 3.84 -21.01
C PRO A 140 -6.17 4.92 -20.64
N THR A 141 -6.13 6.02 -21.40
CA THR A 141 -5.16 7.11 -21.21
C THR A 141 -5.24 7.82 -19.86
N ASN A 142 -6.35 7.66 -19.12
CA ASN A 142 -6.55 8.22 -17.80
C ASN A 142 -6.14 7.26 -16.65
N ARG A 143 -5.52 6.12 -16.97
CA ARG A 143 -5.03 5.15 -15.99
C ARG A 143 -3.56 4.85 -16.16
N GLU A 144 -2.92 4.51 -15.06
CA GLU A 144 -1.53 4.07 -15.01
C GLU A 144 -1.38 2.86 -14.09
N ILE A 145 -0.28 2.11 -14.29
CA ILE A 145 0.08 0.98 -13.44
C ILE A 145 0.75 1.50 -12.18
N LEU A 146 0.23 1.08 -11.02
CA LEU A 146 0.79 1.39 -9.71
C LEU A 146 1.70 0.27 -9.20
N HIS A 147 1.28 -0.98 -9.36
CA HIS A 147 2.02 -2.17 -8.91
C HIS A 147 1.91 -3.29 -9.92
N VAL A 148 3.01 -4.01 -10.13
CA VAL A 148 3.05 -5.29 -10.86
C VAL A 148 3.69 -6.31 -9.95
N ILE A 149 2.90 -7.28 -9.49
CA ILE A 149 3.30 -8.23 -8.46
C ILE A 149 3.28 -9.63 -9.08
N PRO A 150 4.45 -10.26 -9.30
CA PRO A 150 4.48 -11.65 -9.75
C PRO A 150 3.87 -12.57 -8.69
N ARG A 151 3.05 -13.53 -9.14
CA ARG A 151 2.37 -14.51 -8.29
C ARG A 151 3.09 -15.85 -8.35
N PHE A 152 3.11 -16.48 -9.51
CA PHE A 152 3.79 -17.75 -9.75
C PHE A 152 4.20 -17.89 -11.20
N PHE A 153 5.18 -18.76 -11.41
CA PHE A 153 5.67 -19.13 -12.72
C PHE A 153 5.10 -20.49 -13.15
N ILE A 154 4.98 -20.68 -14.45
CA ILE A 154 4.64 -21.96 -15.07
C ILE A 154 5.75 -22.26 -16.08
N VAL A 155 6.40 -23.41 -15.94
CA VAL A 155 7.47 -23.84 -16.86
C VAL A 155 7.01 -25.09 -17.60
N ASP A 156 6.83 -25.00 -18.92
CA ASP A 156 6.34 -26.10 -19.77
C ASP A 156 5.10 -26.84 -19.21
N GLY A 157 4.19 -26.11 -18.56
CA GLY A 157 2.96 -26.64 -17.95
C GLY A 157 3.09 -27.10 -16.49
N GLN A 158 4.29 -27.09 -15.91
CA GLN A 158 4.47 -27.26 -14.47
C GLN A 158 4.05 -25.96 -13.77
N GLU A 159 2.91 -26.00 -13.07
CA GLU A 159 2.37 -24.85 -12.34
C GLU A 159 3.08 -24.61 -10.99
N HIS A 160 2.87 -23.41 -10.43
CA HIS A 160 3.35 -23.00 -9.10
C HIS A 160 4.88 -23.11 -8.91
N VAL A 161 5.65 -22.85 -9.97
CA VAL A 161 7.12 -22.73 -9.87
C VAL A 161 7.46 -21.42 -9.16
N SER A 162 8.19 -21.50 -8.04
CA SER A 162 8.55 -20.32 -7.22
C SER A 162 9.73 -19.53 -7.81
N ASP A 163 10.80 -20.23 -8.23
CA ASP A 163 11.95 -19.64 -8.91
C ASP A 163 12.31 -20.49 -10.13
N PRO A 164 12.01 -20.01 -11.36
CA PRO A 164 12.31 -20.74 -12.58
C PRO A 164 13.76 -20.54 -13.05
N VAL A 165 14.53 -19.63 -12.46
CA VAL A 165 15.91 -19.36 -12.91
C VAL A 165 16.77 -20.62 -12.71
N GLY A 166 17.47 -21.02 -13.77
CA GLY A 166 18.26 -22.26 -13.77
C GLY A 166 17.48 -23.51 -14.21
N MET A 167 16.15 -23.47 -14.24
CA MET A 167 15.34 -24.56 -14.79
C MET A 167 15.47 -24.61 -16.32
N TYR A 168 15.25 -25.79 -16.90
CA TYR A 168 15.17 -25.97 -18.34
C TYR A 168 13.72 -26.02 -18.76
N GLY A 169 13.38 -25.28 -19.83
CA GLY A 169 12.06 -25.29 -20.43
C GLY A 169 12.05 -24.54 -21.76
N GLN A 170 11.00 -24.72 -22.54
CA GLN A 170 10.81 -24.01 -23.81
C GLN A 170 9.90 -22.78 -23.66
N ARG A 171 9.02 -22.82 -22.66
CA ARG A 171 8.03 -21.79 -22.36
C ARG A 171 8.02 -21.48 -20.87
N LEU A 172 8.07 -20.19 -20.57
CA LEU A 172 7.90 -19.62 -19.25
C LEU A 172 6.65 -18.74 -19.27
N ASP A 173 5.60 -19.13 -18.55
CA ASP A 173 4.50 -18.24 -18.23
C ASP A 173 4.73 -17.61 -16.85
N MET A 174 4.30 -16.37 -16.67
CA MET A 174 4.28 -15.70 -15.39
C MET A 174 2.91 -15.08 -15.16
N GLU A 175 2.26 -15.44 -14.06
CA GLU A 175 1.07 -14.75 -13.60
C GLU A 175 1.44 -13.53 -12.76
N THR A 176 0.77 -12.42 -13.02
CA THR A 176 0.95 -11.17 -12.29
C THR A 176 -0.38 -10.66 -11.78
N HIS A 177 -0.33 -10.07 -10.59
CA HIS A 177 -1.37 -9.19 -10.08
C HIS A 177 -0.98 -7.75 -10.41
N ILE A 178 -1.81 -7.07 -11.20
CA ILE A 178 -1.55 -5.71 -11.66
C ILE A 178 -2.56 -4.78 -11.00
N VAL A 179 -2.03 -3.74 -10.34
CA VAL A 179 -2.81 -2.67 -9.75
C VAL A 179 -2.71 -1.45 -10.64
N THR A 180 -3.85 -0.83 -10.94
CA THR A 180 -3.95 0.40 -11.73
C THR A 180 -4.66 1.49 -10.95
N GLY A 181 -4.27 2.74 -11.19
CA GLY A 181 -4.85 3.93 -10.58
C GLY A 181 -5.39 4.90 -11.63
N SER A 182 -6.03 5.97 -11.17
CA SER A 182 -6.31 7.14 -12.01
C SER A 182 -5.08 8.04 -12.04
N VAL A 183 -4.66 8.44 -13.23
CA VAL A 183 -3.52 9.36 -13.41
C VAL A 183 -3.73 10.67 -12.63
N THR A 184 -4.93 11.24 -12.70
CA THR A 184 -5.26 12.47 -11.98
C THR A 184 -5.18 12.30 -10.46
N ALA A 185 -5.66 11.17 -9.93
CA ALA A 185 -5.61 10.92 -8.48
C ALA A 185 -4.16 10.77 -7.98
N VAL A 186 -3.33 10.07 -8.75
CA VAL A 186 -1.88 9.93 -8.51
C VAL A 186 -1.19 11.28 -8.53
N GLN A 187 -1.40 12.06 -9.59
CA GLN A 187 -0.80 13.38 -9.76
C GLN A 187 -1.18 14.34 -8.63
N ASN A 188 -2.46 14.38 -8.24
CA ASN A 188 -2.93 15.25 -7.15
C ASN A 188 -2.27 14.88 -5.81
N LEU A 189 -2.17 13.58 -5.51
CA LEU A 189 -1.52 13.11 -4.28
C LEU A 189 -0.01 13.43 -4.28
N THR A 190 0.68 13.12 -5.38
CA THR A 190 2.10 13.42 -5.54
C THR A 190 2.37 14.91 -5.42
N GLN A 191 1.56 15.75 -6.07
CA GLN A 191 1.67 17.21 -5.98
C GLN A 191 1.54 17.69 -4.53
N CYS A 192 0.57 17.19 -3.76
CA CYS A 192 0.40 17.57 -2.36
C CYS A 192 1.62 17.21 -1.50
N VAL A 193 2.20 16.02 -1.70
CA VAL A 193 3.38 15.57 -0.94
C VAL A 193 4.62 16.37 -1.32
N GLU A 194 4.85 16.59 -2.63
CA GLU A 194 5.99 17.38 -3.11
C GLU A 194 5.89 18.85 -2.73
N SER A 195 4.68 19.42 -2.74
CA SER A 195 4.43 20.80 -2.27
C SER A 195 4.63 20.93 -0.75
N ALA A 196 4.54 19.83 0.00
CA ALA A 196 4.90 19.79 1.42
C ALA A 196 6.43 19.65 1.65
N GLY A 197 7.23 19.64 0.58
CA GLY A 197 8.69 19.59 0.64
C GLY A 197 9.28 18.18 0.68
N VAL A 198 8.49 17.15 0.38
CA VAL A 198 8.92 15.74 0.41
C VAL A 198 8.81 15.10 -0.97
N GLN A 199 9.87 14.47 -1.46
CA GLN A 199 9.83 13.71 -2.71
C GLN A 199 9.07 12.40 -2.52
N VAL A 200 8.19 12.05 -3.47
CA VAL A 200 7.55 10.72 -3.48
C VAL A 200 8.52 9.71 -4.07
N GLU A 201 9.01 8.78 -3.26
CA GLU A 201 9.90 7.71 -3.73
C GLU A 201 9.11 6.57 -4.37
N THR A 202 7.99 6.17 -3.75
CA THR A 202 7.10 5.14 -4.30
C THR A 202 5.70 5.31 -3.73
N LEU A 203 4.69 5.10 -4.57
CA LEU A 203 3.30 4.97 -4.14
C LEU A 203 3.00 3.52 -3.80
N VAL A 204 2.53 3.25 -2.58
CA VAL A 204 2.24 1.90 -2.10
C VAL A 204 0.75 1.76 -1.87
N LEU A 205 0.13 0.76 -2.49
CA LEU A 205 -1.30 0.52 -2.30
C LEU A 205 -1.58 0.10 -0.85
N SER A 206 -2.44 0.84 -0.13
CA SER A 206 -2.73 0.61 1.30
C SER A 206 -3.07 -0.83 1.68
N PRO A 207 -3.99 -1.56 1.00
CA PRO A 207 -4.31 -2.95 1.37
C PRO A 207 -3.11 -3.90 1.26
N LEU A 208 -2.17 -3.66 0.34
CA LEU A 208 -0.93 -4.44 0.27
C LEU A 208 0.01 -4.09 1.44
N ALA A 209 0.13 -2.81 1.75
CA ALA A 209 0.94 -2.36 2.88
C ALA A 209 0.43 -2.91 4.21
N ALA A 210 -0.90 -2.92 4.40
CA ALA A 210 -1.58 -3.45 5.57
C ALA A 210 -1.41 -4.97 5.70
N ALA A 211 -1.63 -5.72 4.62
CA ALA A 211 -1.39 -7.15 4.61
C ALA A 211 0.05 -7.50 4.98
N GLU A 212 1.03 -6.81 4.42
CA GLU A 212 2.44 -6.97 4.78
C GLU A 212 2.80 -6.55 6.21
N ALA A 213 1.90 -5.86 6.92
CA ALA A 213 2.14 -5.45 8.31
C ALA A 213 1.54 -6.44 9.33
N VAL A 214 0.54 -7.24 8.92
CA VAL A 214 -0.25 -8.06 9.85
C VAL A 214 -0.22 -9.55 9.53
N LEU A 215 0.15 -9.94 8.31
CA LEU A 215 0.12 -11.34 7.88
C LEU A 215 1.47 -12.03 8.04
N GLU A 216 1.42 -13.25 8.53
CA GLU A 216 2.52 -14.21 8.42
C GLU A 216 2.47 -14.95 7.07
N GLU A 217 3.63 -15.45 6.62
CA GLU A 217 3.74 -16.17 5.35
C GLU A 217 2.87 -17.44 5.30
N GLU A 218 2.64 -18.08 6.44
CA GLU A 218 1.76 -19.25 6.53
C GLU A 218 0.29 -18.90 6.31
N GLU A 219 -0.17 -17.75 6.82
CA GLU A 219 -1.54 -17.27 6.59
C GLU A 219 -1.76 -16.95 5.11
N LYS A 220 -0.77 -16.32 4.46
CA LYS A 220 -0.80 -16.06 3.01
C LYS A 220 -0.91 -17.37 2.22
N ARG A 221 -0.20 -18.43 2.62
CA ARG A 221 -0.22 -19.76 1.97
C ARG A 221 -1.56 -20.47 2.11
N GLN A 222 -2.18 -20.43 3.29
CA GLN A 222 -3.48 -21.07 3.54
C GLN A 222 -4.63 -20.35 2.82
N GLY A 223 -4.41 -19.10 2.43
CA GLY A 223 -5.40 -18.24 1.81
C GLY A 223 -6.11 -17.41 2.87
N ILE A 224 -6.04 -16.09 2.73
CA ILE A 224 -6.54 -15.15 3.72
C ILE A 224 -7.08 -13.87 3.07
N ILE A 225 -8.04 -13.25 3.74
CA ILE A 225 -8.56 -11.93 3.39
C ILE A 225 -8.18 -10.96 4.50
N VAL A 226 -7.50 -9.89 4.15
CA VAL A 226 -7.29 -8.73 5.01
C VAL A 226 -8.28 -7.66 4.62
N ALA A 227 -9.05 -7.19 5.60
CA ALA A 227 -9.96 -6.06 5.45
C ALA A 227 -9.53 -4.94 6.41
N ASP A 228 -9.03 -3.84 5.87
CA ASP A 228 -8.66 -2.64 6.62
C ASP A 228 -9.79 -1.61 6.55
N ILE A 229 -10.50 -1.43 7.67
CA ILE A 229 -11.66 -0.55 7.81
C ILE A 229 -11.17 0.83 8.31
N GLY A 230 -10.90 1.72 7.37
CA GLY A 230 -10.51 3.09 7.64
C GLY A 230 -11.70 4.03 7.88
N GLY A 231 -11.42 5.35 7.96
CA GLY A 231 -12.45 6.37 8.14
C GLY A 231 -13.37 6.51 6.93
N GLY A 232 -12.79 6.71 5.74
CA GLY A 232 -13.54 6.94 4.50
C GLY A 232 -13.70 5.71 3.60
N THR A 233 -12.86 4.71 3.77
CA THR A 233 -12.74 3.54 2.90
C THR A 233 -12.51 2.26 3.69
N THR A 234 -12.83 1.13 3.07
CA THR A 234 -12.48 -0.20 3.53
C THR A 234 -11.69 -0.85 2.43
N SER A 235 -10.43 -1.17 2.68
CA SER A 235 -9.56 -1.79 1.68
C SER A 235 -9.44 -3.29 1.93
N ILE A 236 -9.31 -4.05 0.85
CA ILE A 236 -9.30 -5.51 0.87
C ILE A 236 -8.09 -6.01 0.09
N ALA A 237 -7.35 -6.95 0.67
CA ALA A 237 -6.37 -7.77 -0.02
C ALA A 237 -6.73 -9.25 0.21
N VAL A 238 -6.76 -10.03 -0.87
CA VAL A 238 -7.00 -11.47 -0.86
C VAL A 238 -5.71 -12.16 -1.30
N PHE A 239 -5.24 -13.09 -0.48
CA PHE A 239 -4.10 -13.95 -0.79
C PHE A 239 -4.60 -15.37 -1.02
N VAL A 240 -4.02 -16.04 -2.03
CA VAL A 240 -4.27 -17.44 -2.38
C VAL A 240 -2.92 -18.05 -2.74
N ASP A 241 -2.61 -19.19 -2.15
CA ASP A 241 -1.36 -19.94 -2.36
C ASP A 241 -0.10 -19.08 -2.15
N GLY A 242 -0.12 -18.19 -1.15
CA GLY A 242 1.03 -17.36 -0.78
C GLY A 242 1.15 -16.05 -1.56
N ALA A 243 0.34 -15.84 -2.61
CA ALA A 243 0.41 -14.65 -3.45
C ALA A 243 -0.88 -13.83 -3.41
N VAL A 244 -0.77 -12.52 -3.58
CA VAL A 244 -1.94 -11.66 -3.75
C VAL A 244 -2.71 -12.07 -5.01
N PHE A 245 -4.02 -12.26 -4.86
CA PHE A 245 -4.94 -12.65 -5.92
C PHE A 245 -5.90 -11.51 -6.31
N HIS A 246 -6.32 -10.72 -5.31
CA HIS A 246 -7.26 -9.64 -5.52
C HIS A 246 -7.01 -8.50 -4.54
N THR A 247 -7.12 -7.26 -5.03
CA THR A 247 -7.21 -6.08 -4.17
C THR A 247 -8.36 -5.20 -4.57
N ALA A 248 -9.07 -4.66 -3.59
CA ALA A 248 -10.18 -3.74 -3.80
C ALA A 248 -10.20 -2.64 -2.75
N VAL A 249 -10.80 -1.50 -3.10
CA VAL A 249 -11.09 -0.42 -2.16
C VAL A 249 -12.55 -0.06 -2.26
N LEU A 250 -13.27 -0.24 -1.17
CA LEU A 250 -14.68 0.11 -1.05
C LEU A 250 -14.81 1.53 -0.47
N PRO A 251 -15.63 2.42 -1.05
CA PRO A 251 -15.82 3.79 -0.59
C PRO A 251 -16.76 3.89 0.62
N VAL A 252 -16.64 2.94 1.56
CA VAL A 252 -17.38 2.80 2.81
C VAL A 252 -16.40 2.58 3.96
N GLY A 253 -16.65 3.17 5.11
CA GLY A 253 -15.75 3.11 6.26
C GLY A 253 -16.40 3.69 7.52
N GLY A 254 -15.61 3.90 8.56
CA GLY A 254 -16.08 4.33 9.88
C GLY A 254 -16.86 5.65 9.90
N TYR A 255 -16.71 6.53 8.91
CA TYR A 255 -17.50 7.75 8.77
C TYR A 255 -18.95 7.52 8.37
N HIS A 256 -19.23 6.45 7.62
CA HIS A 256 -20.61 6.10 7.27
C HIS A 256 -21.36 5.69 8.53
N LEU A 257 -20.74 4.87 9.38
CA LEU A 257 -21.26 4.54 10.71
C LEU A 257 -21.46 5.80 11.57
N THR A 258 -20.49 6.72 11.59
CA THR A 258 -20.66 7.98 12.34
C THR A 258 -21.83 8.81 11.79
N HIS A 259 -22.05 8.86 10.48
CA HIS A 259 -23.19 9.57 9.89
C HIS A 259 -24.55 8.96 10.28
N ASP A 260 -24.65 7.64 10.30
CA ASP A 260 -25.87 6.95 10.75
C ASP A 260 -26.18 7.27 12.22
N LEU A 261 -25.14 7.28 13.06
CA LEU A 261 -25.26 7.69 14.46
C LEU A 261 -25.63 9.17 14.60
N VAL A 262 -25.10 10.07 13.77
CA VAL A 262 -25.48 11.50 13.76
C VAL A 262 -26.97 11.65 13.45
N ALA A 263 -27.48 10.90 12.48
CA ALA A 263 -28.90 10.94 12.12
C ALA A 263 -29.80 10.46 13.28
N GLY A 264 -29.38 9.41 14.00
CA GLY A 264 -30.10 8.86 15.15
C GLY A 264 -30.02 9.74 16.41
N LEU A 265 -28.82 10.18 16.78
CA LEU A 265 -28.54 10.94 18.00
C LEU A 265 -28.79 12.45 17.87
N ARG A 266 -28.90 12.96 16.63
CA ARG A 266 -29.08 14.38 16.32
C ARG A 266 -28.04 15.29 16.98
N ALA A 267 -26.79 14.84 17.01
CA ALA A 267 -25.66 15.54 17.61
C ALA A 267 -24.56 15.83 16.57
N PRO A 268 -23.66 16.80 16.81
CA PRO A 268 -22.58 17.13 15.89
C PRO A 268 -21.68 15.93 15.56
N PHE A 269 -21.20 15.85 14.30
CA PHE A 269 -20.38 14.72 13.82
C PHE A 269 -19.14 14.45 14.69
N THR A 270 -18.47 15.51 15.14
CA THR A 270 -17.29 15.40 16.01
C THR A 270 -17.63 14.79 17.37
N ALA A 271 -18.73 15.23 18.00
CA ALA A 271 -19.21 14.70 19.27
C ALA A 271 -19.63 13.22 19.11
N VAL A 272 -20.37 12.89 18.06
CA VAL A 272 -20.79 11.51 17.78
C VAL A 272 -19.60 10.60 17.47
N GLY A 273 -18.59 11.11 16.74
CA GLY A 273 -17.35 10.38 16.48
C GLY A 273 -16.57 10.07 17.76
N ALA A 274 -16.53 11.01 18.71
CA ALA A 274 -15.95 10.80 20.03
C ALA A 274 -16.71 9.73 20.81
N LEU A 275 -18.05 9.86 20.91
CA LEU A 275 -18.91 8.87 21.57
C LEU A 275 -18.78 7.47 20.96
N LYS A 276 -18.72 7.36 19.63
CA LYS A 276 -18.49 6.08 18.93
C LYS A 276 -17.17 5.44 19.34
N THR A 277 -16.12 6.24 19.52
CA THR A 277 -14.79 5.74 19.89
C THR A 277 -14.72 5.36 21.36
N GLU A 278 -15.43 6.10 22.22
CA GLU A 278 -15.41 5.92 23.67
C GLU A 278 -16.36 4.81 24.14
N TYR A 279 -17.57 4.71 23.56
CA TYR A 279 -18.65 3.82 24.00
C TYR A 279 -19.11 2.80 22.96
N GLY A 280 -18.56 2.82 21.74
CA GLY A 280 -19.03 1.97 20.65
C GLY A 280 -18.79 0.48 20.89
N SER A 281 -19.80 -0.34 20.58
CA SER A 281 -19.67 -1.81 20.51
C SER A 281 -20.29 -2.34 19.22
N ALA A 282 -19.56 -3.22 18.53
CA ALA A 282 -20.07 -3.93 17.35
C ALA A 282 -20.94 -5.16 17.70
N LEU A 283 -20.96 -5.56 18.98
CA LEU A 283 -21.76 -6.67 19.47
C LEU A 283 -22.85 -6.15 20.42
N PRO A 284 -24.13 -6.21 20.02
CA PRO A 284 -25.23 -5.76 20.88
C PRO A 284 -25.28 -6.49 22.23
N SER A 285 -24.90 -7.77 22.25
CA SER A 285 -24.89 -8.60 23.46
C SER A 285 -23.89 -8.13 24.54
N ARG A 286 -22.93 -7.27 24.20
CA ARG A 286 -21.97 -6.70 25.16
C ARG A 286 -22.47 -5.43 25.84
N ILE A 287 -23.63 -4.90 25.44
CA ILE A 287 -24.22 -3.71 26.06
C ILE A 287 -25.25 -4.17 27.09
N THR A 288 -24.90 -4.13 28.37
CA THR A 288 -25.84 -4.41 29.46
C THR A 288 -26.70 -3.18 29.75
N PRO A 289 -27.93 -3.34 30.29
CA PRO A 289 -28.78 -2.21 30.66
C PRO A 289 -28.12 -1.23 31.65
N GLU A 290 -27.20 -1.73 32.48
CA GLU A 290 -26.43 -0.94 33.45
C GLU A 290 -25.40 -0.01 32.80
N VAL A 291 -24.94 -0.33 31.59
CA VAL A 291 -24.02 0.49 30.78
C VAL A 291 -24.79 1.54 29.96
N MET A 292 -26.12 1.43 29.85
CA MET A 292 -26.98 2.38 29.12
C MET A 292 -27.47 3.57 29.97
N VAL A 293 -27.01 3.72 31.22
CA VAL A 293 -27.45 4.76 32.16
C VAL A 293 -26.50 5.95 32.17
#